data_AF-A0A3N5SNY9-F1
#
_entry.id   AF-A0A3N5SNY9-F1
#
_cell.length_a   1.000
_cell.length_b   1.000
_cell.length_c   1.000
_cell.angle_alpha   90.00
_cell.angle_beta   90.00
_cell.angle_gamma   90.00
#
_symmetry.space_group_name_H-M   'P 1'
#
loop_
_entity.id
_entity.type
_entity.pdbx_description
1 polymer ?
#
loop_
_entity_poly.entity_id
_entity_poly.type
_entity_poly.pdbx_seq_one_letter_code
_entity_poly.pdbx_strand_id
1 'polypeptide(L)'
;MEGTIENQVVLNPPNFKEAIRNGEDFYIQFSLMSPLVEEHLIKVLHRELENYDILYMKDMLLTVLKELINNAVKANAKRLFFRKKGLDIRKKEEYRSGMDTFKEEVFSEESSILKELPEAKLVVRVFFKVLPENLRISIINNIPIL
;
A
#
# COMPACT_ATOMS: atom_id res chain seq x y z
N MET A 1 -26.47 -0.09 14.96
CA MET A 1 -25.52 0.96 14.55
C MET A 1 -24.25 0.25 14.15
N GLU A 2 -24.21 -0.19 12.89
CA GLU A 2 -23.07 -0.87 12.31
C GLU A 2 -22.02 0.19 11.99
N GLY A 3 -20.90 0.16 12.70
CA GLY A 3 -19.81 1.11 12.48
C GLY A 3 -19.19 0.83 11.11
N THR A 4 -19.44 1.73 10.16
CA THR A 4 -18.76 1.75 8.88
C THR A 4 -17.26 1.86 9.12
N ILE A 5 -16.50 0.95 8.52
CA ILE A 5 -15.03 0.85 8.55
C ILE A 5 -14.46 2.00 7.69
N GLU A 6 -14.75 3.24 8.06
CA GLU A 6 -14.20 4.41 7.39
C GLU A 6 -12.78 4.66 7.92
N ASN A 7 -11.80 4.33 7.08
CA ASN A 7 -10.39 4.73 7.15
C ASN A 7 -9.47 3.88 8.05
N GLN A 8 -9.17 2.65 7.59
CA GLN A 8 -8.00 1.88 8.07
C GLN A 8 -6.67 2.44 7.55
N VAL A 9 -6.42 3.74 7.76
CA VAL A 9 -5.11 4.35 7.51
C VAL A 9 -4.42 4.57 8.84
N VAL A 10 -3.26 3.95 9.02
CA VAL A 10 -2.45 4.09 10.23
C VAL A 10 -1.18 4.85 9.89
N LEU A 11 -0.98 5.98 10.55
CA LEU A 11 0.27 6.73 10.56
C LEU A 11 0.99 6.43 11.87
N ASN A 12 2.25 6.05 11.80
CA ASN A 12 3.05 5.81 12.99
C ASN A 12 4.47 6.37 12.85
N PRO A 13 4.90 7.27 13.75
CA PRO A 13 4.07 7.91 14.78
C PRO A 13 2.97 8.79 14.15
N PRO A 14 1.87 9.10 14.87
CA PRO A 14 0.77 9.89 14.33
C PRO A 14 1.20 11.29 13.87
N ASN A 15 2.15 11.90 14.58
CA ASN A 15 2.75 13.18 14.20
C ASN A 15 3.97 12.99 13.30
N PHE A 16 3.73 12.64 12.04
CA PHE A 16 4.83 12.44 11.09
C PHE A 16 5.73 13.68 10.96
N LYS A 17 5.19 14.92 11.03
CA LYS A 17 6.02 16.13 10.91
C LYS A 17 7.12 16.21 11.96
N GLU A 18 6.83 15.76 13.18
CA GLU A 18 7.79 15.73 14.27
C GLU A 18 8.81 14.60 14.07
N ALA A 19 8.36 13.41 13.66
CA ALA A 19 9.27 12.31 13.30
C ALA A 19 10.26 12.73 12.20
N ILE A 20 9.75 13.33 11.13
CA ILE A 20 10.54 13.89 10.03
C ILE A 20 11.58 14.89 10.55
N ARG A 21 11.18 15.84 11.41
CA ARG A 21 12.08 16.85 11.99
C ARG A 21 13.16 16.23 12.89
N ASN A 22 12.82 15.16 13.61
CA ASN A 22 13.71 14.46 14.53
C ASN A 22 14.58 13.40 13.82
N GLY A 23 14.37 13.15 12.52
CA GLY A 23 15.04 12.09 11.78
C GLY A 23 14.63 10.68 12.22
N GLU A 24 13.40 10.53 12.69
CA GLU A 24 12.84 9.26 13.15
C GLU A 24 12.20 8.48 11.99
N ASP A 25 12.31 7.15 12.05
CA ASP A 25 11.61 6.26 11.12
C ASP A 25 10.09 6.37 11.30
N PHE A 26 9.35 6.32 10.20
CA PHE A 26 7.89 6.37 10.24
C PHE A 26 7.24 5.56 9.12
N TYR A 27 5.95 5.28 9.24
CA TYR A 27 5.21 4.58 8.19
C TYR A 27 3.76 5.00 8.04
N ILE A 28 3.23 4.74 6.84
CA ILE A 28 1.81 4.78 6.50
C ILE A 28 1.38 3.35 6.18
N GLN A 29 0.32 2.86 6.82
CA GLN A 29 -0.23 1.53 6.58
C GLN A 29 -1.71 1.61 6.20
N PHE A 30 -2.10 0.85 5.17
CA PHE A 30 -3.45 0.82 4.63
C PHE A 30 -3.69 -0.46 3.83
N SER A 31 -4.93 -0.79 3.51
CA SER A 31 -5.27 -1.98 2.71
C SER A 31 -5.53 -1.67 1.23
N LEU A 32 -5.98 -0.45 0.93
CA LEU A 32 -6.30 0.02 -0.42
C LEU A 32 -5.84 1.47 -0.60
N MET A 33 -5.45 1.82 -1.83
CA MET A 33 -5.10 3.17 -2.22
C MET A 33 -6.37 4.03 -2.28
N SER A 34 -6.60 4.88 -1.28
CA SER A 34 -7.73 5.83 -1.22
C SER A 34 -7.26 7.28 -1.35
N PRO A 35 -8.16 8.25 -1.64
CA PRO A 35 -7.80 9.66 -1.68
C PRO A 35 -7.13 10.16 -0.39
N LEU A 36 -7.56 9.66 0.77
CA LEU A 36 -6.96 9.99 2.07
C LEU A 36 -5.51 9.47 2.17
N VAL A 37 -5.26 8.23 1.75
CA VAL A 37 -3.89 7.68 1.73
C VAL A 37 -3.03 8.50 0.78
N GLU A 38 -3.57 8.90 -0.37
CA GLU A 38 -2.85 9.70 -1.36
C GLU A 38 -2.46 11.07 -0.80
N GLU A 39 -3.40 11.74 -0.14
CA GLU A 39 -3.16 13.01 0.53
C GLU A 39 -2.05 12.89 1.58
N HIS A 40 -2.08 11.84 2.40
CA HIS A 40 -1.02 11.59 3.38
C HIS A 40 0.34 11.33 2.72
N LEU A 41 0.39 10.52 1.66
CA LEU A 41 1.63 10.27 0.92
C LEU A 41 2.20 11.56 0.33
N ILE A 42 1.37 12.41 -0.28
CA ILE A 42 1.80 13.70 -0.84
C ILE A 42 2.36 14.60 0.26
N LYS A 43 1.66 14.73 1.39
CA LYS A 43 2.08 15.57 2.52
C LYS A 43 3.41 15.11 3.12
N VAL A 44 3.54 13.81 3.35
CA VAL A 44 4.74 13.18 3.89
C VAL A 44 5.91 13.38 2.93
N LEU A 45 5.74 13.02 1.65
CA LEU A 45 6.80 13.11 0.65
C LEU A 45 7.24 14.55 0.44
N HIS A 46 6.31 15.50 0.43
CA HIS A 46 6.64 16.92 0.33
C HIS A 46 7.53 17.36 1.50
N ARG A 47 7.18 17.02 2.75
CA ARG A 47 7.96 17.40 3.93
C ARG A 47 9.32 16.74 3.99
N GLU A 48 9.40 15.45 3.64
CA GLU A 48 10.68 14.75 3.55
C GLU A 48 11.61 15.41 2.52
N LEU A 49 11.13 15.66 1.30
CA LEU A 49 11.97 16.20 0.24
C LEU A 49 12.30 17.69 0.45
N GLU A 50 11.46 18.44 1.16
CA GLU A 50 11.72 19.82 1.60
C GLU A 50 12.92 19.86 2.56
N ASN A 51 13.01 18.93 3.51
CA ASN A 51 14.14 18.86 4.44
C ASN A 51 15.50 18.60 3.77
N TYR A 52 15.49 18.01 2.58
CA TYR A 52 16.70 17.69 1.81
C TYR A 52 16.91 18.64 0.61
N ASP A 53 16.12 19.71 0.48
CA ASP A 53 16.16 20.66 -0.65
C ASP A 53 16.02 20.00 -2.06
N ILE A 54 15.35 18.84 -2.13
CA ILE A 54 15.14 18.05 -3.38
C ILE A 54 13.67 17.93 -3.77
N LEU A 55 12.86 18.94 -3.43
CA LEU A 55 11.43 19.01 -3.76
C LEU A 55 11.12 18.80 -5.26
N TYR A 56 12.04 19.12 -6.15
CA TYR A 56 11.89 18.91 -7.60
C TYR A 56 11.70 17.42 -7.98
N MET A 57 12.08 16.48 -7.11
CA MET A 57 11.89 15.04 -7.32
C MET A 57 10.48 14.55 -6.94
N LYS A 58 9.65 15.39 -6.31
CA LYS A 58 8.39 14.97 -5.67
C LYS A 58 7.45 14.24 -6.61
N ASP A 59 7.17 14.80 -7.78
CA ASP A 59 6.16 14.24 -8.68
C ASP A 59 6.63 12.93 -9.33
N MET A 60 7.93 12.83 -9.60
CA MET A 60 8.57 11.60 -10.08
C MET A 60 8.50 10.50 -9.01
N LEU A 61 8.91 10.81 -7.78
CA LEU A 61 8.86 9.85 -6.67
C LEU A 61 7.42 9.44 -6.34
N LEU A 62 6.47 10.37 -6.36
CA LEU A 62 5.06 10.08 -6.12
C LEU A 62 4.52 9.09 -7.17
N THR A 63 4.88 9.28 -8.44
CA THR A 63 4.51 8.34 -9.52
C THR A 63 5.07 6.94 -9.26
N VAL A 64 6.36 6.84 -8.95
CA VAL A 64 7.01 5.55 -8.63
C VAL A 64 6.36 4.87 -7.44
N LEU A 65 6.11 5.63 -6.35
CA LEU A 65 5.47 5.10 -5.15
C LEU A 65 4.06 4.58 -5.45
N LYS A 66 3.26 5.31 -6.23
CA LYS A 66 1.90 4.87 -6.62
C LYS A 66 1.93 3.56 -7.39
N GLU A 67 2.85 3.39 -8.34
CA GLU A 67 2.98 2.13 -9.10
C GLU A 67 3.39 0.96 -8.21
N LEU A 68 4.36 1.17 -7.32
CA LEU A 68 4.80 0.14 -6.37
C LEU A 68 3.69 -0.24 -5.38
N ILE A 69 2.95 0.75 -4.85
CA ILE A 69 1.81 0.54 -3.97
C ILE A 69 0.69 -0.21 -4.69
N ASN A 70 0.37 0.15 -5.94
CA ASN A 70 -0.66 -0.53 -6.71
C ASN A 70 -0.29 -2.00 -6.97
N ASN A 71 0.99 -2.29 -7.22
CA ASN A 71 1.47 -3.66 -7.36
C ASN A 71 1.38 -4.46 -6.06
N ALA A 72 1.72 -3.81 -4.93
CA ALA A 72 1.55 -4.35 -3.59
C ALA A 72 0.07 -4.68 -3.28
N VAL A 73 -0.86 -3.76 -3.55
CA VAL A 73 -2.31 -3.99 -3.40
C VAL A 73 -2.79 -5.14 -4.29
N LYS A 74 -2.35 -5.19 -5.55
CA LYS A 74 -2.67 -6.30 -6.48
C LYS A 74 -2.20 -7.65 -5.93
N ALA A 75 -1.01 -7.73 -5.34
CA ALA A 75 -0.51 -8.97 -4.74
C ALA A 75 -1.39 -9.44 -3.56
N ASN A 76 -1.85 -8.50 -2.71
CA ASN A 76 -2.81 -8.79 -1.65
C ASN A 76 -4.16 -9.27 -2.22
N ALA A 77 -4.67 -8.59 -3.24
CA ALA A 77 -5.91 -8.97 -3.92
C ALA A 77 -5.83 -10.37 -4.55
N LYS A 78 -4.72 -10.70 -5.23
CA LYS A 78 -4.47 -12.07 -5.73
C LYS A 78 -4.56 -13.08 -4.60
N ARG A 79 -3.90 -12.82 -3.47
CA ARG A 79 -3.92 -13.75 -2.33
C ARG A 79 -5.34 -14.01 -1.83
N LEU A 80 -6.14 -12.96 -1.67
CA LEU A 80 -7.54 -13.08 -1.23
C LEU A 80 -8.40 -13.81 -2.26
N PHE A 81 -8.28 -13.43 -3.53
CA PHE A 81 -9.00 -14.03 -4.65
C PHE A 81 -8.75 -15.54 -4.76
N PHE A 82 -7.47 -15.95 -4.75
CA PHE A 82 -7.09 -17.37 -4.80
C PHE A 82 -7.64 -18.14 -3.60
N ARG A 83 -7.52 -17.57 -2.39
CA ARG A 83 -8.08 -18.17 -1.17
C ARG A 83 -9.59 -18.36 -1.26
N LYS A 84 -10.33 -17.38 -1.79
CA LYS A 84 -11.79 -17.47 -1.97
C LYS A 84 -12.20 -18.52 -2.99
N LYS A 85 -11.41 -18.70 -4.05
CA LYS A 85 -11.65 -19.73 -5.07
C LYS A 85 -11.17 -21.13 -4.66
N GLY A 86 -10.53 -21.28 -3.50
CA GLY A 86 -9.91 -22.54 -3.10
C GLY A 86 -8.72 -22.94 -3.99
N LEU A 87 -8.10 -21.97 -4.68
CA LEU A 87 -6.94 -22.18 -5.54
C LEU A 87 -5.63 -21.96 -4.77
N ASP A 88 -4.66 -22.82 -5.00
CA ASP A 88 -3.28 -22.68 -4.54
C ASP A 88 -2.47 -21.87 -5.54
N ILE A 89 -2.20 -20.62 -5.16
CA ILE A 89 -1.40 -19.67 -5.93
C ILE A 89 0.04 -20.14 -6.22
N ARG A 90 0.53 -21.17 -5.51
CA ARG A 90 1.89 -21.75 -5.73
C ARG A 90 1.90 -22.84 -6.80
N LYS A 91 0.74 -23.38 -7.18
CA LYS A 91 0.63 -24.37 -8.24
C LYS A 91 0.44 -23.66 -9.57
N LYS A 92 1.33 -23.92 -10.52
CA LYS A 92 1.36 -23.24 -11.83
C LYS A 92 0.03 -23.29 -12.58
N GLU A 93 -0.63 -24.45 -12.61
CA GLU A 93 -1.88 -24.62 -13.35
C GLU A 93 -3.07 -23.90 -12.69
N GLU A 94 -3.17 -23.97 -11.36
CA GLU A 94 -4.18 -23.24 -10.60
C GLU A 94 -3.92 -21.72 -10.65
N TYR A 95 -2.65 -21.31 -10.64
CA TYR A 95 -2.25 -19.93 -10.87
C TYR A 95 -2.73 -19.42 -12.23
N ARG A 96 -2.48 -20.18 -13.31
CA ARG A 96 -2.90 -19.80 -14.65
C ARG A 96 -4.42 -19.65 -14.73
N SER A 97 -5.16 -20.68 -14.27
CA SER A 97 -6.63 -20.66 -14.28
C SER A 97 -7.21 -19.52 -13.43
N GLY A 98 -6.64 -19.24 -12.25
CA GLY A 98 -7.07 -18.12 -11.43
C GLY A 98 -6.78 -16.77 -12.08
N MET A 99 -5.64 -16.64 -12.75
CA MET A 99 -5.27 -15.39 -13.43
C MET A 99 -6.12 -15.08 -14.66
N ASP A 100 -6.71 -16.09 -15.31
CA ASP A 100 -7.59 -15.90 -16.47
C ASP A 100 -8.80 -15.01 -16.14
N THR A 101 -9.35 -15.13 -14.92
CA THR A 101 -10.53 -14.34 -14.49
C THR A 101 -10.21 -13.29 -13.43
N PHE A 102 -8.98 -13.24 -12.92
CA PHE A 102 -8.56 -12.33 -11.84
C PHE A 102 -8.89 -10.87 -12.14
N LYS A 103 -8.56 -10.38 -13.35
CA LYS A 103 -8.74 -8.96 -13.66
C LYS A 103 -10.22 -8.56 -13.67
N GLU A 104 -11.07 -9.38 -14.27
CA GLU A 104 -12.50 -9.11 -14.39
C GLU A 104 -13.20 -9.23 -13.04
N GLU A 105 -12.90 -10.27 -12.27
CA GLU A 105 -13.57 -10.52 -10.98
C GLU A 105 -13.06 -9.66 -9.84
N VAL A 106 -11.83 -9.13 -9.89
CA VAL A 106 -11.29 -8.28 -8.82
C VAL A 106 -11.63 -6.80 -9.05
N PHE A 107 -11.61 -6.33 -10.29
CA PHE A 107 -11.77 -4.92 -10.63
C PHE A 107 -13.15 -4.57 -11.22
N SER A 108 -14.11 -5.50 -11.26
CA SER A 108 -15.50 -5.18 -11.57
C SER A 108 -16.14 -4.35 -10.45
N GLU A 109 -17.15 -3.55 -10.78
CA GLU A 109 -17.87 -2.71 -9.82
C GLU A 109 -18.57 -3.55 -8.73
N GLU A 110 -19.02 -4.74 -9.10
CA GLU A 110 -19.68 -5.73 -8.23
C GLU A 110 -18.69 -6.50 -7.33
N SER A 111 -17.37 -6.40 -7.59
CA SER A 111 -16.35 -7.10 -6.80
C SER A 111 -16.28 -6.58 -5.38
N SER A 112 -16.36 -7.50 -4.41
CA SER A 112 -16.09 -7.19 -3.01
C SER A 112 -14.62 -7.36 -2.62
N ILE A 113 -13.77 -7.92 -3.51
CA ILE A 113 -12.42 -8.38 -3.12
C ILE A 113 -11.54 -7.25 -2.60
N LEU A 114 -11.53 -6.11 -3.28
CA LEU A 114 -10.73 -4.96 -2.82
C LEU A 114 -11.27 -4.37 -1.49
N LYS A 115 -12.58 -4.39 -1.31
CA LYS A 115 -13.26 -3.90 -0.09
C LYS A 115 -13.01 -4.81 1.11
N GLU A 116 -12.74 -6.09 0.88
CA GLU A 116 -12.50 -7.08 1.92
C GLU A 116 -11.02 -7.23 2.33
N LEU A 117 -10.07 -6.59 1.63
CA LEU A 117 -8.65 -6.59 2.04
C LEU A 117 -8.45 -6.14 3.51
N PRO A 118 -9.09 -5.05 3.98
CA PRO A 118 -9.21 -4.69 5.39
C PRO A 118 -9.55 -5.85 6.34
N GLU A 119 -10.66 -6.54 6.08
CA GLU A 119 -11.19 -7.60 6.94
C GLU A 119 -10.31 -8.84 6.92
N ALA A 120 -9.71 -9.12 5.75
CA ALA A 120 -8.71 -10.16 5.57
C ALA A 120 -7.35 -9.82 6.22
N LYS A 121 -7.21 -8.64 6.85
CA LYS A 121 -5.97 -8.11 7.44
C LYS A 121 -4.82 -8.06 6.44
N LEU A 122 -5.11 -7.80 5.16
CA LEU A 122 -4.11 -7.69 4.10
C LEU A 122 -3.76 -6.22 3.88
N VAL A 123 -2.55 -5.84 4.28
CA VAL A 123 -2.11 -4.44 4.33
C VAL A 123 -0.85 -4.21 3.51
N VAL A 124 -0.68 -2.97 3.09
CA VAL A 124 0.52 -2.39 2.51
C VAL A 124 1.05 -1.37 3.49
N ARG A 125 2.36 -1.38 3.71
CA ARG A 125 3.07 -0.39 4.53
C ARG A 125 4.09 0.34 3.68
N VAL A 126 3.97 1.65 3.62
CA VAL A 126 4.98 2.55 3.06
C VAL A 126 5.84 3.01 4.23
N PHE A 127 7.05 2.46 4.31
CA PHE A 127 8.00 2.70 5.40
C PHE A 127 9.09 3.65 4.95
N PHE A 128 9.27 4.73 5.69
CA PHE A 128 10.30 5.74 5.46
C PHE A 128 11.37 5.53 6.52
N LYS A 129 12.55 5.08 6.06
CA LYS A 129 13.73 4.92 6.90
C LYS A 129 14.68 6.07 6.66
N VAL A 130 14.92 6.85 7.69
CA VAL A 130 15.86 7.97 7.65
C VAL A 130 17.24 7.42 8.01
N LEU A 131 18.17 7.45 7.07
CA LEU A 131 19.57 7.06 7.28
C LEU A 131 20.45 8.30 7.13
N PRO A 132 21.67 8.32 7.73
CA PRO A 132 22.52 9.51 7.75
C PRO A 132 22.80 10.12 6.37
N GLU A 133 22.86 9.31 5.31
CA GLU A 133 23.22 9.75 3.96
C GLU A 133 22.14 9.46 2.91
N ASN A 134 21.05 8.79 3.29
CA ASN A 134 20.03 8.38 2.31
C ASN A 134 18.65 8.22 2.95
N LEU A 135 17.62 8.64 2.20
CA LEU A 135 16.24 8.30 2.52
C LEU A 135 15.89 6.98 1.83
N ARG A 136 15.49 5.97 2.61
CA ARG A 136 15.02 4.69 2.07
C ARG A 136 13.51 4.57 2.25
N ILE A 137 12.79 4.55 1.14
CA ILE A 137 11.35 4.30 1.12
C ILE A 137 11.10 2.86 0.70
N SER A 138 10.38 2.09 1.53
CA SER A 138 10.08 0.67 1.29
C SER A 138 8.58 0.44 1.21
N ILE A 139 8.13 -0.30 0.20
CA ILE A 139 6.74 -0.73 0.06
C ILE A 139 6.66 -2.20 0.49
N ILE A 140 5.96 -2.46 1.58
CA ILE A 140 6.01 -3.75 2.28
C ILE A 140 4.59 -4.33 2.35
N ASN A 141 4.42 -5.55 1.85
CA ASN A 141 3.22 -6.34 2.11
C ASN A 141 3.44 -7.17 3.37
N ASN A 142 2.36 -7.42 4.11
CA ASN A 142 2.37 -8.36 5.24
C ASN A 142 2.27 -9.83 4.80
N ILE A 143 2.27 -10.08 3.50
CA ILE A 143 2.35 -11.40 2.88
C ILE A 143 3.41 -11.38 1.76
N PRO A 144 4.00 -12.53 1.39
CA PRO A 144 4.96 -12.60 0.29
C PRO A 144 4.36 -12.11 -1.04
N ILE A 145 5.13 -11.30 -1.75
CA ILE A 145 4.87 -10.97 -3.16
C ILE A 145 5.39 -12.15 -3.99
N LEU A 146 4.54 -12.70 -4.87
CA LEU A 146 4.82 -13.85 -5.73
C LEU A 146 5.13 -13.40 -7.16
#